data_AF-X1MRA9-F1
#
_entry.id   AF-X1MRA9-F1
#
_cell.length_a   1.000
_cell.length_b   1.000
_cell.length_c   1.000
_cell.angle_alpha   90.00
_cell.angle_beta   90.00
_cell.angle_gamma   90.00
#
_symmetry.space_group_name_H-M   'P 1'
#
loop_
_entity.id
_entity.type
_entity.pdbx_description
1 polymer ?
#
loop_
_entity_poly.entity_id
_entity_poly.type
_entity_poly.pdbx_seq_one_letter_code
_entity_poly.pdbx_strand_id
1 'polypeptide(L)'
;TAIEEARSLNMPNENIERAIKRGTGELEGQTLEEVTYEAYGPHGVAILIEAVTDNRNRTTGAIRHVLSRQNGSLGNQGSVAWQFQIQGIVNVDVKKYDEDTIIAYALEGGAIDVKKEEDVYQIIASPENFSKVKDILQKNNIEISNSELTKIPQSTVSLSEKEAEKLLKLYEALDELEDVQHVYANFEIPDALMEKISSATG
;
A
#
# COMPACT_ATOMS: atom_id res chain seq x y z
N THR A 1 9.30 -6.75 -11.79
CA THR A 1 9.26 -8.24 -11.83
C THR A 1 8.34 -8.73 -10.74
N ALA A 2 7.82 -9.97 -10.80
CA ALA A 2 6.82 -10.46 -9.83
C ALA A 2 7.25 -10.30 -8.34
N ILE A 3 8.55 -10.22 -8.06
CA ILE A 3 9.16 -9.82 -6.77
C ILE A 3 8.86 -8.37 -6.40
N GLU A 4 9.07 -7.42 -7.33
CA GLU A 4 8.71 -6.02 -7.14
C GLU A 4 7.20 -5.89 -6.96
N GLU A 5 6.38 -6.65 -7.70
CA GLU A 5 4.92 -6.68 -7.51
C GLU A 5 4.57 -7.21 -6.11
N ALA A 6 5.11 -8.36 -5.68
CA ALA A 6 4.82 -8.92 -4.36
C ALA A 6 5.35 -8.05 -3.19
N ARG A 7 6.52 -7.44 -3.34
CA ARG A 7 7.05 -6.46 -2.37
C ARG A 7 6.25 -5.15 -2.39
N SER A 8 5.71 -4.75 -3.54
CA SER A 8 4.78 -3.63 -3.69
C SER A 8 3.34 -3.93 -3.26
N LEU A 9 3.02 -5.16 -2.87
CA LEU A 9 1.73 -5.41 -2.23
C LEU A 9 1.71 -4.91 -0.78
N ASN A 10 2.89 -4.83 -0.15
CA ASN A 10 3.08 -4.23 1.18
C ASN A 10 3.55 -2.77 1.12
N MET A 11 3.81 -2.23 -0.07
CA MET A 11 4.11 -0.81 -0.30
C MET A 11 3.19 -0.30 -1.40
N PRO A 12 2.21 0.59 -1.12
CA PRO A 12 1.30 1.07 -2.14
C PRO A 12 2.06 1.45 -3.41
N ASN A 13 1.68 0.83 -4.51
CA ASN A 13 2.19 1.24 -5.80
C ASN A 13 1.72 2.67 -6.06
N GLU A 14 2.64 3.63 -6.07
CA GLU A 14 2.37 4.94 -6.64
C GLU A 14 2.15 4.75 -8.15
N ASN A 15 0.89 4.77 -8.59
CA ASN A 15 0.53 4.93 -10.00
C ASN A 15 0.83 6.38 -10.46
N ILE A 16 2.11 6.78 -10.46
CA ILE A 16 2.61 8.13 -10.78
C ILE A 16 2.04 8.64 -12.12
N GLU A 17 1.89 7.74 -13.11
CA GLU A 17 1.36 8.07 -14.43
C GLU A 17 -0.14 8.44 -14.42
N ARG A 18 -0.93 7.89 -13.48
CA ARG A 18 -2.35 8.22 -13.29
C ARG A 18 -2.54 9.56 -12.56
N ALA A 19 -1.67 9.87 -11.59
CA ALA A 19 -1.67 11.14 -10.87
C ALA A 19 -1.38 12.34 -11.80
N ILE A 20 -0.44 12.18 -12.73
CA ILE A 20 -0.09 13.21 -13.72
C ILE A 20 -1.27 13.53 -14.65
N LYS A 21 -2.01 12.52 -15.12
CA LYS A 21 -3.16 12.69 -16.03
C LYS A 21 -4.36 13.42 -15.39
N ARG A 22 -4.39 13.55 -14.06
CA ARG A 22 -5.53 14.12 -13.32
C ARG A 22 -5.30 15.55 -12.84
N GLY A 23 -4.04 15.97 -12.69
CA GLY A 23 -3.68 17.34 -12.31
C GLY A 23 -3.89 18.39 -13.41
N THR A 24 -4.12 17.99 -14.66
CA THR A 24 -4.20 18.91 -15.81
C THR A 24 -5.62 19.42 -16.10
N GLY A 25 -6.66 18.85 -15.48
CA GLY A 25 -8.03 19.37 -15.62
C GLY A 25 -8.60 19.33 -17.06
N GLU A 26 -8.03 18.53 -17.97
CA GLU A 26 -8.38 18.53 -19.40
C GLU A 26 -9.66 17.76 -19.77
N LEU A 27 -10.47 17.32 -18.79
CA LEU A 27 -11.80 16.75 -19.05
C LEU A 27 -12.89 17.73 -18.63
N GLU A 28 -13.12 18.73 -19.49
CA GLU A 28 -14.27 19.64 -19.35
C GLU A 28 -15.58 18.83 -19.33
N GLY A 29 -16.32 18.90 -18.21
CA GLY A 29 -17.71 18.43 -18.12
C GLY A 29 -17.98 17.23 -17.20
N GLN A 30 -16.97 16.62 -16.59
CA GLN A 30 -17.17 15.54 -15.61
C GLN A 30 -16.68 15.97 -14.22
N THR A 31 -17.61 16.09 -13.27
CA THR A 31 -17.25 16.29 -11.86
C THR A 31 -16.71 14.98 -11.32
N LEU A 32 -15.40 14.92 -11.10
CA LEU A 32 -14.78 13.80 -10.41
C LEU A 32 -15.11 13.88 -8.90
N GLU A 33 -15.51 12.76 -8.33
CA GLU A 33 -15.68 12.58 -6.88
C GLU A 33 -14.70 11.54 -6.34
N GLU A 34 -14.18 11.80 -5.14
CA GLU A 34 -13.40 10.83 -4.37
C GLU A 34 -14.36 9.92 -3.59
N VAL A 35 -14.17 8.60 -3.72
CA VAL A 35 -15.00 7.59 -3.08
C VAL A 35 -14.12 6.54 -2.44
N THR A 36 -14.38 6.27 -1.16
CA THR A 36 -13.77 5.16 -0.43
C THR A 36 -14.74 4.00 -0.36
N TYR A 37 -14.26 2.80 -0.69
CA TYR A 37 -14.97 1.55 -0.53
C TYR A 37 -14.30 0.70 0.53
N GLU A 38 -15.13 0.04 1.31
CA GLU A 38 -14.73 -0.87 2.37
C GLU A 38 -15.19 -2.26 1.98
N ALA A 39 -14.31 -3.24 2.10
CA ALA A 39 -14.56 -4.59 1.63
C ALA A 39 -13.84 -5.63 2.50
N TYR A 40 -14.31 -6.87 2.38
CA TYR A 40 -13.62 -8.05 2.89
C TYR A 40 -13.25 -8.95 1.72
N GLY A 41 -11.99 -9.36 1.65
CA GLY A 41 -11.51 -10.42 0.79
C GLY A 41 -11.71 -11.80 1.42
N PRO A 42 -11.18 -12.85 0.78
CA PRO A 42 -11.11 -14.19 1.35
C PRO A 42 -10.52 -14.18 2.77
N HIS A 43 -10.99 -15.10 3.61
CA HIS A 43 -10.49 -15.30 4.99
C HIS A 43 -10.64 -14.08 5.91
N GLY A 44 -11.50 -13.14 5.56
CA GLY A 44 -11.79 -11.97 6.40
C GLY A 44 -10.74 -10.87 6.31
N VAL A 45 -9.87 -10.91 5.30
CA VAL A 45 -8.93 -9.82 5.03
C VAL A 45 -9.72 -8.54 4.77
N ALA A 46 -9.47 -7.52 5.56
CA ALA A 46 -9.98 -6.18 5.36
C ALA A 46 -9.31 -5.54 4.16
N ILE A 47 -10.10 -4.92 3.29
CA ILE A 47 -9.64 -4.20 2.09
C ILE A 47 -10.28 -2.82 2.07
N LEU A 48 -9.45 -1.77 1.98
CA LEU A 48 -9.86 -0.38 1.81
C LEU A 48 -9.44 0.07 0.42
N ILE A 49 -10.40 0.55 -0.38
CA ILE A 49 -10.18 0.93 -1.78
C ILE A 49 -10.51 2.42 -1.90
N GLU A 50 -9.57 3.18 -2.43
CA GLU A 50 -9.76 4.60 -2.72
C GLU A 50 -9.87 4.78 -4.23
N ALA A 51 -10.94 5.43 -4.67
CA ALA A 51 -11.24 5.66 -6.06
C ALA A 51 -11.55 7.13 -6.32
N VAL A 52 -11.29 7.58 -7.54
CA VAL A 52 -11.76 8.87 -8.04
C VAL A 52 -12.50 8.58 -9.34
N THR A 53 -13.74 9.03 -9.43
CA THR A 53 -14.66 8.62 -10.51
C THR A 53 -15.62 9.74 -10.86
N ASP A 54 -16.07 9.78 -12.11
CA ASP A 54 -17.19 10.61 -12.58
C ASP A 54 -18.55 9.90 -12.40
N ASN A 55 -18.56 8.62 -11.99
CA ASN A 55 -19.76 7.80 -11.87
C ASN A 55 -19.61 6.73 -10.78
N ARG A 56 -19.97 7.08 -9.54
CA ARG A 56 -19.98 6.15 -8.40
C ARG A 56 -20.75 4.86 -8.65
N ASN A 57 -21.87 4.87 -9.37
CA ASN A 57 -22.64 3.64 -9.61
C ASN A 57 -21.87 2.65 -10.48
N ARG A 58 -21.19 3.12 -11.53
CA ARG A 58 -20.31 2.31 -12.39
C ARG A 58 -19.17 1.72 -11.58
N THR A 59 -18.44 2.56 -10.84
CA THR A 59 -17.29 2.14 -10.02
C THR A 59 -17.69 1.13 -8.95
N THR A 60 -18.79 1.39 -8.24
CA THR A 60 -19.35 0.45 -7.25
C THR A 60 -19.70 -0.90 -7.88
N GLY A 61 -20.28 -0.89 -9.08
CA GLY A 61 -20.61 -2.09 -9.84
C GLY A 61 -19.36 -2.89 -10.22
N ALA A 62 -18.33 -2.21 -10.72
CA ALA A 62 -17.05 -2.83 -11.11
C ALA A 62 -16.32 -3.45 -9.90
N ILE A 63 -16.15 -2.70 -8.81
CA ILE A 63 -15.53 -3.18 -7.58
C ILE A 63 -16.29 -4.39 -7.02
N ARG A 64 -17.62 -4.32 -6.97
CA ARG A 64 -18.46 -5.46 -6.52
C ARG A 64 -18.26 -6.68 -7.41
N HIS A 65 -18.16 -6.50 -8.72
CA HIS A 65 -17.95 -7.58 -9.66
C HIS A 65 -16.60 -8.28 -9.41
N VAL A 66 -15.52 -7.49 -9.29
CA VAL A 66 -14.17 -8.00 -9.01
C VAL A 66 -14.14 -8.77 -7.69
N LEU A 67 -14.65 -8.18 -6.60
CA LEU A 67 -14.73 -8.82 -5.29
C LEU A 67 -15.48 -10.16 -5.38
N SER A 68 -16.65 -10.19 -6.02
CA SER A 68 -17.47 -11.41 -6.09
C SER A 68 -16.80 -12.57 -6.83
N ARG A 69 -15.96 -12.29 -7.84
CA ARG A 69 -15.23 -13.33 -8.57
C ARG A 69 -14.16 -14.01 -7.72
N GLN A 70 -13.65 -13.33 -6.70
CA GLN A 70 -12.57 -13.82 -5.84
C GLN A 70 -13.03 -14.08 -4.40
N ASN A 71 -14.32 -14.37 -4.18
CA ASN A 71 -14.90 -14.64 -2.85
C ASN A 71 -14.73 -13.50 -1.84
N GLY A 72 -14.71 -12.25 -2.31
CA GLY A 72 -14.81 -11.06 -1.49
C GLY A 72 -16.22 -10.45 -1.51
N SER A 73 -16.44 -9.45 -0.66
CA SER A 73 -17.69 -8.71 -0.56
C SER A 73 -17.46 -7.26 -0.17
N LEU A 74 -18.29 -6.35 -0.70
CA LEU A 74 -18.35 -4.97 -0.20
C LEU A 74 -18.95 -4.96 1.21
N GLY A 75 -18.29 -4.24 2.10
CA GLY A 75 -18.74 -3.92 3.44
C GLY A 75 -19.55 -2.62 3.49
N ASN A 76 -20.04 -2.31 4.68
CA ASN A 76 -20.67 -1.03 4.96
C ASN A 76 -19.60 0.01 5.32
N GLN A 77 -19.96 1.29 5.21
CA GLN A 77 -19.11 2.38 5.69
C GLN A 77 -18.77 2.19 7.18
N GLY A 78 -17.50 2.32 7.54
CA GLY A 78 -16.93 2.13 8.87
C GLY A 78 -16.65 0.68 9.27
N SER A 79 -16.76 -0.29 8.37
CA SER A 79 -16.52 -1.71 8.68
C SER A 79 -15.03 -2.07 8.80
N VAL A 80 -14.17 -1.47 7.98
CA VAL A 80 -12.73 -1.76 7.92
C VAL A 80 -11.85 -0.52 7.99
N ALA A 81 -12.35 0.68 7.66
CA ALA A 81 -11.53 1.89 7.63
C ALA A 81 -10.78 2.15 8.94
N TRP A 82 -11.41 1.84 10.08
CA TRP A 82 -10.80 1.97 11.40
C TRP A 82 -9.57 1.08 11.62
N GLN A 83 -9.37 0.04 10.81
CA GLN A 83 -8.22 -0.86 10.89
C GLN A 83 -6.98 -0.26 10.22
N PHE A 84 -7.11 0.82 9.46
CA PHE A 84 -6.02 1.43 8.72
C PHE A 84 -5.69 2.81 9.30
N GLN A 85 -4.40 3.10 9.44
CA GLN A 85 -3.89 4.38 9.93
C GLN A 85 -2.96 5.01 8.89
N ILE A 86 -3.06 6.33 8.71
CA ILE A 86 -2.13 7.05 7.84
C ILE A 86 -0.78 7.13 8.57
N GLN A 87 0.27 6.63 7.95
CA GLN A 87 1.64 6.67 8.44
C GLN A 87 2.57 7.06 7.30
N GLY A 88 3.68 7.71 7.67
CA GLY A 88 4.79 7.93 6.77
C GLY A 88 5.70 6.73 6.72
N ILE A 89 6.01 6.27 5.51
CA ILE A 89 7.04 5.25 5.25
C ILE A 89 8.23 5.92 4.60
N VAL A 90 9.43 5.67 5.14
CA VAL A 90 10.70 6.10 4.56
C VAL A 90 11.61 4.88 4.44
N ASN A 91 12.03 4.56 3.22
CA ASN A 91 12.91 3.43 2.95
C ASN A 91 14.34 3.90 2.70
N VAL A 92 15.29 3.16 3.26
CA VAL A 92 16.73 3.39 3.12
C VAL A 92 17.42 2.05 2.80
N ASP A 93 18.37 2.03 1.87
CA ASP A 93 19.06 0.80 1.45
C ASP A 93 19.99 0.24 2.55
N VAL A 94 19.78 -1.02 2.94
CA VAL A 94 20.60 -1.70 3.98
C VAL A 94 22.05 -1.91 3.56
N LYS A 95 22.35 -1.87 2.26
CA LYS A 95 23.71 -2.06 1.73
C LYS A 95 24.56 -0.80 1.88
N LYS A 96 23.93 0.37 2.07
CA LYS A 96 24.62 1.67 2.12
C LYS A 96 24.88 2.16 3.54
N TYR A 97 24.04 1.77 4.49
CA TYR A 97 24.05 2.33 5.84
C TYR A 97 23.93 1.22 6.90
N ASP A 98 24.48 1.45 8.09
CA ASP A 98 24.36 0.52 9.21
C ASP A 98 23.04 0.72 9.97
N GLU A 99 22.55 -0.38 10.55
CA GLU A 99 21.26 -0.46 11.24
C GLU A 99 21.17 0.50 12.43
N ASP A 100 22.21 0.53 13.27
CA ASP A 100 22.24 1.33 14.49
C ASP A 100 22.16 2.83 14.17
N THR A 101 22.87 3.28 13.12
CA THR A 101 22.82 4.67 12.65
C THR A 101 21.44 5.04 12.13
N ILE A 102 20.80 4.17 11.34
CA ILE A 102 19.46 4.43 10.82
C ILE A 102 18.44 4.50 11.96
N ILE A 103 18.51 3.60 12.93
CA ILE A 103 17.64 3.61 14.11
C ILE A 103 17.84 4.91 14.90
N ALA A 104 19.09 5.32 15.14
CA ALA A 104 19.39 6.54 15.89
C ALA A 104 18.78 7.79 15.23
N TYR A 105 18.96 7.96 13.92
CA TYR A 105 18.42 9.11 13.18
C TYR A 105 16.89 9.06 13.03
N ALA A 106 16.32 7.88 12.82
CA ALA A 106 14.88 7.70 12.77
C ALA A 106 14.23 8.12 14.11
N LEU A 107 14.81 7.69 15.23
CA LEU A 107 14.34 8.06 16.58
C LEU A 107 14.45 9.57 16.84
N GLU A 108 15.54 10.22 16.43
CA GLU A 108 15.69 11.69 16.53
C GLU A 108 14.58 12.42 15.77
N GLY A 109 14.16 11.84 14.63
CA GLY A 109 13.05 12.31 13.79
C GLY A 109 11.68 12.12 14.40
N GLY A 110 11.54 11.26 15.40
CA GLY A 110 10.25 10.87 15.98
C GLY A 110 9.57 9.76 15.18
N ALA A 111 10.33 8.85 14.57
CA ALA A 111 9.81 7.62 14.01
C ALA A 111 9.12 6.78 15.10
N ILE A 112 8.05 6.10 14.70
CA ILE A 112 7.29 5.15 15.52
C ILE A 112 8.02 3.82 15.57
N ASP A 113 8.58 3.37 14.44
CA ASP A 113 9.20 2.06 14.31
C ASP A 113 10.26 2.05 13.19
N VAL A 114 11.19 1.11 13.24
CA VAL A 114 12.17 0.82 12.18
C VAL A 114 12.24 -0.68 12.01
N LYS A 115 11.90 -1.17 10.80
CA LYS A 115 11.94 -2.57 10.43
C LYS A 115 13.01 -2.81 9.38
N LYS A 116 13.65 -3.97 9.44
CA LYS A 116 14.57 -4.42 8.41
C LYS A 116 13.84 -5.40 7.49
N GLU A 117 13.58 -4.96 6.26
CA GLU A 117 12.86 -5.69 5.24
C GLU A 117 13.82 -6.03 4.08
N GLU A 118 14.41 -7.22 4.11
CA GLU A 118 15.36 -7.75 3.12
C GLU A 118 16.49 -6.79 2.70
N ASP A 119 16.22 -5.89 1.74
CA ASP A 119 17.14 -4.93 1.14
C ASP A 119 16.96 -3.48 1.66
N VAL A 120 15.96 -3.20 2.50
CA VAL A 120 15.69 -1.84 3.03
C VAL A 120 15.46 -1.81 4.54
N TYR A 121 15.85 -0.70 5.16
CA TYR A 121 15.32 -0.26 6.44
C TYR A 121 14.05 0.54 6.17
N GLN A 122 12.91 0.00 6.59
CA GLN A 122 11.61 0.66 6.54
C GLN A 122 11.39 1.42 7.85
N ILE A 123 11.42 2.75 7.76
CA ILE A 123 11.19 3.65 8.88
C ILE A 123 9.73 4.12 8.84
N ILE A 124 9.00 3.88 9.92
CA ILE A 124 7.59 4.22 10.05
C ILE A 124 7.46 5.44 10.95
N ALA A 125 6.74 6.47 10.51
CA ALA A 125 6.49 7.70 11.26
C ALA A 125 5.01 8.06 11.26
N SER A 126 4.58 8.88 12.22
CA SER A 126 3.27 9.50 12.11
C SER A 126 3.28 10.59 11.02
N PRO A 127 2.12 10.96 10.45
CA PRO A 127 2.04 11.98 9.41
C PRO A 127 2.68 13.32 9.82
N GLU A 128 2.52 13.71 11.08
CA GLU A 128 3.10 14.92 11.65
C GLU A 128 4.63 14.87 11.79
N ASN A 129 5.22 13.70 12.02
CA ASN A 129 6.67 13.53 12.17
C ASN A 129 7.37 13.15 10.85
N PHE A 130 6.61 12.75 9.82
CA PHE A 130 7.15 12.25 8.56
C PHE A 130 8.19 13.19 7.92
N SER A 131 7.86 14.49 7.80
CA SER A 131 8.80 15.47 7.24
C SER A 131 10.07 15.61 8.08
N LYS A 132 9.93 15.55 9.41
CA LYS A 132 11.07 15.69 10.32
C LYS A 132 12.03 14.50 10.22
N VAL A 133 11.49 13.28 10.11
CA VAL A 133 12.28 12.06 9.88
C VAL A 133 13.08 12.18 8.58
N LYS A 134 12.43 12.59 7.48
CA LYS A 134 13.11 12.80 6.19
C LYS A 134 14.23 13.84 6.29
N ASP A 135 13.95 14.98 6.91
CA ASP A 135 14.92 16.06 7.05
C ASP A 135 16.16 15.63 7.84
N ILE A 136 16.01 14.84 8.90
CA ILE A 136 17.14 14.38 9.72
C ILE A 136 17.99 13.38 8.94
N LEU A 137 17.36 12.42 8.25
CA LEU A 137 18.08 11.48 7.39
C LEU A 137 18.90 12.23 6.33
N GLN A 138 18.27 13.17 5.63
CA GLN A 138 18.94 13.95 4.58
C GLN A 138 20.07 14.85 5.13
N LYS A 139 19.87 15.51 6.28
CA LYS A 139 20.92 16.33 6.93
C LYS A 139 22.15 15.51 7.32
N ASN A 140 21.97 14.22 7.62
CA ASN A 140 23.05 13.30 7.92
C ASN A 140 23.55 12.52 6.70
N ASN A 141 23.23 12.98 5.48
CA ASN A 141 23.63 12.38 4.20
C ASN A 141 23.14 10.92 4.01
N ILE A 142 22.01 10.57 4.64
CA ILE A 142 21.31 9.33 4.36
C ILE A 142 20.44 9.52 3.11
N GLU A 143 20.70 8.71 2.10
CA GLU A 143 19.94 8.67 0.86
C GLU A 143 18.66 7.86 1.08
N ILE A 144 17.53 8.55 0.92
CA ILE A 144 16.20 7.94 0.98
C ILE A 144 15.90 7.33 -0.39
N SER A 145 15.64 6.03 -0.44
CA SER A 145 15.30 5.33 -1.69
C SER A 145 13.85 5.58 -2.10
N ASN A 146 12.93 5.59 -1.14
CA ASN A 146 11.52 5.92 -1.33
C ASN A 146 10.95 6.56 -0.06
N SER A 147 9.93 7.42 -0.20
CA SER A 147 9.15 7.87 0.95
C SER A 147 7.75 8.29 0.57
N GLU A 148 6.74 7.88 1.33
CA GLU A 148 5.34 8.18 1.06
C GLU A 148 4.51 8.30 2.35
N LEU A 149 3.36 8.97 2.26
CA LEU A 149 2.30 8.86 3.26
C LEU A 149 1.27 7.85 2.78
N THR A 150 1.05 6.80 3.55
CA THR A 150 0.21 5.67 3.17
C THR A 150 -0.65 5.17 4.33
N LYS A 151 -1.67 4.37 4.04
CA LYS A 151 -2.48 3.69 5.05
C LYS A 151 -1.91 2.30 5.36
N ILE A 152 -1.54 2.11 6.62
CA ILE A 152 -0.99 0.85 7.14
C ILE A 152 -2.03 0.18 8.04
N PRO A 153 -2.25 -1.13 7.94
CA PRO A 153 -3.13 -1.85 8.83
C PRO A 153 -2.57 -1.90 10.26
N GLN A 154 -3.44 -1.76 11.26
CA GLN A 154 -3.09 -1.89 12.69
C GLN A 154 -2.84 -3.36 13.09
N SER A 155 -3.41 -4.31 12.36
CA SER A 155 -3.16 -5.74 12.54
C SER A 155 -3.29 -6.48 11.21
N THR A 156 -2.50 -7.52 11.02
CA THR A 156 -2.49 -8.34 9.81
C THR A 156 -3.20 -9.68 10.01
N VAL A 157 -3.61 -10.27 8.90
CA VAL A 157 -4.17 -11.62 8.79
C VAL A 157 -3.15 -12.48 8.04
N SER A 158 -2.60 -13.47 8.73
CA SER A 158 -1.70 -14.45 8.11
C SER A 158 -2.49 -15.43 7.24
N LEU A 159 -2.00 -15.70 6.04
CA LEU A 159 -2.65 -16.55 5.05
C LEU A 159 -1.77 -17.76 4.74
N SER A 160 -2.37 -18.87 4.31
CA SER A 160 -1.60 -19.91 3.63
C SER A 160 -1.28 -19.50 2.19
N GLU A 161 -0.32 -20.20 1.56
CA GLU A 161 0.13 -19.91 0.19
C GLU A 161 -1.03 -19.81 -0.82
N LYS A 162 -1.96 -20.79 -0.81
CA LYS A 162 -3.11 -20.83 -1.73
C LYS A 162 -4.11 -19.70 -1.48
N GLU A 163 -4.17 -19.21 -0.24
CA GLU A 163 -5.10 -18.15 0.15
C GLU A 163 -4.52 -16.80 -0.24
N ALA A 164 -3.22 -16.61 -0.02
CA ALA A 164 -2.47 -15.45 -0.48
C ALA A 164 -2.54 -15.34 -2.01
N GLU A 165 -2.27 -16.39 -2.79
CA GLU A 165 -2.39 -16.36 -4.26
C GLU A 165 -3.75 -15.86 -4.77
N LYS A 166 -4.85 -16.26 -4.12
CA LYS A 166 -6.19 -15.80 -4.49
C LYS A 166 -6.40 -14.33 -4.16
N LEU A 167 -5.88 -13.90 -3.00
CA LEU A 167 -5.94 -12.52 -2.60
C LEU A 167 -5.10 -11.62 -3.49
N LEU A 168 -3.92 -12.07 -3.94
CA LEU A 168 -3.09 -11.30 -4.87
C LEU A 168 -3.83 -11.04 -6.18
N LYS A 169 -4.47 -12.07 -6.74
CA LYS A 169 -5.32 -11.92 -7.94
C LYS A 169 -6.51 -10.97 -7.73
N LEU A 170 -7.06 -10.92 -6.52
CA LEU A 170 -8.11 -9.95 -6.18
C LEU A 170 -7.53 -8.53 -6.13
N TYR A 171 -6.38 -8.37 -5.48
CA TYR A 171 -5.70 -7.09 -5.34
C TYR A 171 -5.33 -6.51 -6.72
N GLU A 172 -4.65 -7.31 -7.55
CA GLU A 172 -4.30 -6.96 -8.94
C GLU A 172 -5.52 -6.53 -9.74
N ALA A 173 -6.60 -7.33 -9.71
CA ALA A 173 -7.82 -7.02 -10.45
C ALA A 173 -8.54 -5.75 -9.95
N LEU A 174 -8.36 -5.36 -8.68
CA LEU A 174 -8.89 -4.11 -8.14
C LEU A 174 -8.03 -2.92 -8.57
N ASP A 175 -6.70 -3.06 -8.58
CA ASP A 175 -5.76 -2.00 -8.98
C ASP A 175 -5.79 -1.70 -10.49
N GLU A 176 -6.13 -2.71 -11.30
CA GLU A 176 -6.39 -2.57 -12.74
C GLU A 176 -7.65 -1.74 -13.07
N LEU A 177 -8.55 -1.49 -12.10
CA LEU A 177 -9.73 -0.66 -12.34
C LEU A 177 -9.32 0.80 -12.52
N GLU A 178 -9.77 1.41 -13.62
CA GLU A 178 -9.39 2.79 -14.00
C GLU A 178 -9.70 3.86 -12.92
N ASP A 179 -10.81 3.67 -12.20
CA ASP A 179 -11.25 4.59 -11.16
C ASP A 179 -10.43 4.40 -9.85
N VAL A 180 -9.85 3.21 -9.62
CA VAL A 180 -9.14 2.87 -8.38
C VAL A 180 -7.73 3.48 -8.35
N GLN A 181 -7.41 4.13 -7.23
CA GLN A 181 -6.13 4.79 -6.97
C GLN A 181 -5.25 3.98 -6.04
N HIS A 182 -5.84 3.50 -4.96
CA HIS A 182 -5.13 2.75 -3.95
C HIS A 182 -6.00 1.60 -3.47
N VAL A 183 -5.36 0.46 -3.26
CA VAL A 183 -5.94 -0.69 -2.57
C VAL A 183 -5.05 -0.97 -1.36
N TYR A 184 -5.61 -0.90 -0.17
CA TYR A 184 -4.95 -1.27 1.07
C TYR A 184 -5.61 -2.54 1.59
N ALA A 185 -4.81 -3.48 2.08
CA ALA A 185 -5.34 -4.70 2.66
C ALA A 185 -4.49 -5.14 3.85
N ASN A 186 -5.11 -5.84 4.80
CA ASN A 186 -4.46 -6.22 6.05
C ASN A 186 -3.95 -7.67 6.05
N PHE A 187 -3.32 -8.12 4.98
CA PHE A 187 -2.76 -9.48 4.92
C PHE A 187 -1.25 -9.47 5.12
N GLU A 188 -0.72 -10.62 5.50
CA GLU A 188 0.71 -10.89 5.55
C GLU A 188 1.04 -11.96 4.51
N ILE A 189 2.00 -11.67 3.63
CA ILE A 189 2.46 -12.64 2.62
C ILE A 189 3.41 -13.62 3.29
N PRO A 190 3.17 -14.94 3.21
CA PRO A 190 4.11 -15.92 3.75
C PRO A 190 5.45 -15.89 3.00
N ASP A 191 6.57 -16.01 3.73
CA ASP A 191 7.93 -16.06 3.17
C ASP A 191 8.07 -17.07 2.03
N ALA A 192 7.48 -18.26 2.19
CA ALA A 192 7.51 -19.33 1.18
C ALA A 192 6.85 -18.93 -0.15
N LEU A 193 5.84 -18.06 -0.12
CA LEU A 193 5.22 -17.53 -1.33
C LEU A 193 6.10 -16.44 -1.96
N MET A 194 6.71 -15.58 -1.14
CA MET A 194 7.69 -14.59 -1.62
C MET A 194 8.88 -15.25 -2.32
N GLU A 195 9.41 -16.36 -1.77
CA GLU A 195 10.49 -17.14 -2.39
C GLU A 195 10.08 -17.78 -3.72
N LYS A 196 8.84 -18.30 -3.83
CA LYS A 196 8.32 -18.87 -5.08
C LYS A 196 8.14 -17.83 -6.17
N ILE A 197 7.59 -16.68 -5.81
CA ILE A 197 7.46 -15.53 -6.71
C ILE A 197 8.84 -15.06 -7.17
N SER A 198 9.84 -15.11 -6.28
CA SER A 198 11.22 -14.75 -6.58
C SER A 198 11.96 -15.72 -7.47
N SER A 199 11.75 -17.02 -7.28
CA SER A 199 12.39 -18.07 -8.07
C SER A 199 11.75 -18.30 -9.44
N ALA A 200 10.47 -17.96 -9.62
CA ALA A 200 9.79 -18.05 -10.92
C ALA A 200 10.26 -16.99 -11.95
N THR A 201 11.09 -16.04 -11.53
CA THR A 201 11.60 -14.93 -12.37
C THR A 201 13.12 -15.03 -12.61
N GLY A 202 13.74 -16.14 -12.22
CA GLY A 202 15.16 -16.45 -12.46
C GLY A 202 15.42 -17.21 -13.75
#